data_AF-A0A6G0V049-F1
#
_entry.id   AF-A0A6G0V049-F1
#
_cell.length_a   1.000
_cell.length_b   1.000
_cell.length_c   1.000
_cell.angle_alpha   90.00
_cell.angle_beta   90.00
_cell.angle_gamma   90.00
#
_symmetry.space_group_name_H-M   'P 1'
#
loop_
_entity.id
_entity.type
_entity.pdbx_description
1 polymer ?
#
loop_
_entity_poly.entity_id
_entity_poly.type
_entity_poly.pdbx_seq_one_letter_code
_entity_poly.pdbx_strand_id
1 'polypeptide(L)'
;MSNEFIEKVLNIGQVPIPLSHEIERSHLISKLAEQLQNCARESGKNWLVVHGFPGSGKSRLVADTLRRRPEFVGHFFERVHWIVDNSTLRQLGTVMTDLLCRLNCNELTKFSSDESRIYGLREIIKEQLQINPKTLLIFDGVQTEECVKFCSGLPCPIIFTTCVTDIFSEVENRISEEFGFFKLGKKEEFTLPEIRELASKFGFNLTSEGAQNLKVNGGNNPALIIKLLNSAKANPWMIQMYAENPPSQPMENFRYKSSYSYRSLAERIDSLLPLVETSTFNSFTFCGAVLAPDEWIRTEIFKLIWPVDSCGVESETELIIQMLSDIDELVSKSLIEKDDDETTAELLKQRLRNKVVLAGRNSDYGTREGIIYDYYEGHSRQLESLIKKSRKESEEKRLHQSEDIQVANPVSWIQWLKGLLKFEL
;
A
#
# COMPACT_ATOMS: atom_id res chain seq x y z
N MET A 1 1.60 -4.30 -35.58
CA MET A 1 2.66 -3.27 -35.40
C MET A 1 3.95 -3.96 -35.03
N SER A 2 5.12 -3.42 -35.42
CA SER A 2 6.40 -3.97 -34.99
C SER A 2 6.65 -3.68 -33.51
N ASN A 3 7.26 -4.61 -32.77
CA ASN A 3 7.65 -4.40 -31.36
C ASN A 3 8.55 -3.16 -31.18
N GLU A 4 9.33 -2.81 -32.20
CA GLU A 4 10.19 -1.63 -32.22
C GLU A 4 9.39 -0.32 -32.15
N PHE A 5 8.22 -0.23 -32.80
CA PHE A 5 7.35 0.93 -32.71
C PHE A 5 6.78 1.10 -31.30
N ILE A 6 6.37 0.01 -30.67
CA ILE A 6 5.80 0.00 -29.32
C ILE A 6 6.85 0.46 -28.30
N GLU A 7 8.04 -0.13 -28.37
CA GLU A 7 9.16 0.30 -27.53
C GLU A 7 9.48 1.78 -27.74
N LYS A 8 9.45 2.28 -28.99
CA LYS A 8 9.66 3.70 -29.27
C LYS A 8 8.61 4.59 -28.60
N VAL A 9 7.32 4.25 -28.71
CA VAL A 9 6.23 5.01 -28.08
C VAL A 9 6.39 5.03 -26.55
N LEU A 10 6.65 3.87 -25.95
CA LEU A 10 6.84 3.74 -24.49
C LEU A 10 8.08 4.49 -24.00
N ASN A 11 9.18 4.45 -24.75
CA ASN A 11 10.42 5.16 -24.40
C ASN A 11 10.27 6.68 -24.54
N ILE A 12 9.61 7.17 -25.60
CA ILE A 12 9.27 8.60 -25.73
C ILE A 12 8.36 9.05 -24.58
N GLY A 13 7.43 8.18 -24.19
CA GLY A 13 6.54 8.38 -23.04
C GLY A 13 7.22 8.33 -21.68
N GLN A 14 8.51 8.02 -21.61
CA GLN A 14 9.29 7.82 -20.39
C GLN A 14 8.79 6.68 -19.50
N VAL A 15 8.14 5.67 -20.07
CA VAL A 15 7.73 4.49 -19.31
C VAL A 15 8.99 3.75 -18.79
N PRO A 16 9.11 3.39 -17.51
CA PRO A 16 10.33 2.80 -16.93
C PRO A 16 10.80 1.53 -17.65
N ILE A 17 12.06 1.50 -18.11
CA ILE A 17 12.64 0.41 -18.93
C ILE A 17 12.71 -0.91 -18.14
N PRO A 18 12.65 -2.08 -18.82
CA PRO A 18 12.88 -3.36 -18.18
C PRO A 18 14.23 -3.53 -17.46
N LEU A 19 14.18 -4.15 -16.28
CA LEU A 19 15.39 -4.44 -15.49
C LEU A 19 15.94 -5.80 -15.90
N SER A 20 17.27 -5.94 -15.88
CA SER A 20 17.94 -7.22 -16.19
C SER A 20 17.53 -8.39 -15.28
N HIS A 21 17.04 -8.08 -14.08
CA HIS A 21 16.66 -9.02 -13.04
C HIS A 21 15.15 -8.98 -12.75
N GLU A 22 14.36 -8.56 -13.71
CA GLU A 22 12.90 -8.54 -13.63
C GLU A 22 12.32 -9.96 -13.61
N ILE A 23 11.27 -10.19 -12.81
CA ILE A 23 10.48 -11.42 -12.82
C ILE A 23 9.15 -11.12 -13.51
N GLU A 24 8.71 -12.02 -14.39
CA GLU A 24 7.39 -11.85 -15.01
C GLU A 24 6.28 -12.36 -14.10
N ARG A 25 5.31 -11.48 -13.80
CA ARG A 25 4.13 -11.79 -13.01
C ARG A 25 2.89 -11.91 -13.91
N SER A 26 2.90 -12.89 -14.84
CA SER A 26 1.92 -12.97 -15.94
C SER A 26 0.46 -12.99 -15.48
N HIS A 27 0.19 -13.56 -14.30
CA HIS A 27 -1.15 -13.58 -13.69
C HIS A 27 -1.64 -12.17 -13.31
N LEU A 28 -0.80 -11.35 -12.67
CA LEU A 28 -1.14 -9.96 -12.34
C LEU A 28 -1.22 -9.09 -13.57
N ILE A 29 -0.30 -9.30 -14.53
CA ILE A 29 -0.32 -8.57 -15.81
C ILE A 29 -1.64 -8.84 -16.53
N SER A 30 -2.12 -10.09 -16.54
CA SER A 30 -3.39 -10.42 -17.19
C SER A 30 -4.59 -9.83 -16.47
N LYS A 31 -4.62 -9.87 -15.13
CA LYS A 31 -5.68 -9.23 -14.33
C LYS A 31 -5.71 -7.72 -14.53
N LEU A 32 -4.55 -7.05 -14.50
CA LEU A 32 -4.46 -5.61 -14.71
C LEU A 32 -4.82 -5.23 -16.16
N ALA A 33 -4.41 -6.05 -17.13
CA ALA A 33 -4.77 -5.86 -18.53
C ALA A 33 -6.29 -5.94 -18.75
N GLU A 34 -6.97 -6.88 -18.09
CA GLU A 34 -8.44 -7.00 -18.17
C GLU A 34 -9.12 -5.73 -17.67
N GLN A 35 -8.71 -5.22 -16.50
CA GLN A 35 -9.23 -3.96 -15.97
C GLN A 35 -8.90 -2.76 -16.89
N LEU A 36 -7.65 -2.66 -17.37
CA LEU A 36 -7.26 -1.60 -18.29
C LEU A 36 -8.02 -1.65 -19.62
N GLN A 37 -8.36 -2.85 -20.10
CA GLN A 37 -9.16 -3.03 -21.30
C GLN A 37 -10.59 -2.52 -21.11
N ASN A 38 -11.19 -2.72 -19.94
CA ASN A 38 -12.49 -2.15 -19.61
C ASN A 38 -12.40 -0.62 -19.57
N CYS A 39 -11.36 -0.06 -18.92
CA CYS A 39 -11.10 1.38 -18.92
C CYS A 39 -10.89 1.96 -20.32
N ALA A 40 -10.31 1.20 -21.25
CA ALA A 40 -10.04 1.65 -22.61
C ALA A 40 -11.23 1.53 -23.57
N ARG A 41 -12.20 0.64 -23.29
CA ARG A 41 -13.35 0.34 -24.17
C ARG A 41 -14.60 1.11 -23.82
N GLU A 42 -14.84 1.34 -22.54
CA GLU A 42 -16.01 2.08 -22.10
C GLU A 42 -15.86 3.55 -22.50
N SER A 43 -16.86 4.06 -23.20
CA SER A 43 -16.96 5.48 -23.57
C SER A 43 -17.31 6.29 -22.32
N GLY A 44 -16.34 6.39 -21.41
CA GLY A 44 -16.43 7.02 -20.11
C GLY A 44 -15.03 7.39 -19.62
N LYS A 45 -14.95 8.34 -18.67
CA LYS A 45 -13.70 8.74 -18.04
C LYS A 45 -13.31 7.68 -17.01
N ASN A 46 -12.73 6.58 -17.47
CA ASN A 46 -12.41 5.48 -16.57
C ASN A 46 -10.95 5.62 -16.13
N TRP A 47 -10.78 5.95 -14.87
CA TRP A 47 -9.47 6.02 -14.25
C TRP A 47 -9.18 4.69 -13.56
N LEU A 48 -7.92 4.28 -13.62
CA LEU A 48 -7.46 3.04 -12.98
C LEU A 48 -6.48 3.39 -11.87
N VAL A 49 -6.82 3.03 -10.63
CA VAL A 49 -6.02 3.27 -9.44
C VAL A 49 -5.35 1.96 -9.03
N VAL A 50 -4.04 1.90 -9.25
CA VAL A 50 -3.17 0.80 -8.80
C VAL A 50 -2.58 1.17 -7.45
N HIS A 51 -3.06 0.53 -6.38
CA HIS A 51 -2.65 0.86 -5.01
C HIS A 51 -2.10 -0.34 -4.25
N GLY A 52 -1.46 -0.09 -3.11
CA GLY A 52 -0.85 -1.12 -2.26
C GLY A 52 0.39 -0.62 -1.53
N PHE A 53 0.99 -1.51 -0.75
CA PHE A 53 2.10 -1.17 0.15
C PHE A 53 3.31 -0.55 -0.58
N PRO A 54 4.09 0.34 0.06
CA PRO A 54 5.33 0.86 -0.51
C PRO A 54 6.30 -0.22 -0.98
N GLY A 55 6.82 -0.08 -2.21
CA GLY A 55 7.76 -1.08 -2.76
C GLY A 55 7.13 -2.41 -3.19
N SER A 56 5.79 -2.54 -3.19
CA SER A 56 5.07 -3.73 -3.68
C SER A 56 5.19 -3.99 -5.19
N GLY A 57 5.75 -3.05 -5.95
CA GLY A 57 5.97 -3.19 -7.40
C GLY A 57 4.85 -2.63 -8.29
N LYS A 58 3.97 -1.75 -7.77
CA LYS A 58 2.88 -1.09 -8.52
C LYS A 58 3.34 -0.48 -9.86
N SER A 59 4.28 0.46 -9.80
CA SER A 59 4.87 1.15 -10.96
C SER A 59 5.44 0.16 -11.95
N ARG A 60 6.07 -0.90 -11.44
CA ARG A 60 6.65 -1.94 -12.26
C ARG A 60 5.59 -2.76 -12.99
N LEU A 61 4.53 -3.18 -12.28
CA LEU A 61 3.43 -3.93 -12.85
C LEU A 61 2.71 -3.17 -13.99
N VAL A 62 2.49 -1.87 -13.82
CA VAL A 62 1.88 -1.03 -14.86
C VAL A 62 2.80 -0.96 -16.10
N ALA A 63 4.08 -0.67 -15.88
CA ALA A 63 5.07 -0.59 -16.96
C ALA A 63 5.23 -1.93 -17.72
N ASP A 64 5.13 -3.05 -17.00
CA ASP A 64 5.23 -4.40 -17.57
C ASP A 64 3.99 -4.79 -18.35
N THR A 65 2.81 -4.37 -17.87
CA THR A 65 1.55 -4.61 -18.55
C THR A 65 1.53 -3.92 -19.91
N LEU A 66 1.95 -2.65 -19.98
CA LEU A 66 2.00 -1.90 -21.25
C LEU A 66 3.00 -2.47 -22.26
N ARG A 67 4.12 -3.05 -21.79
CA ARG A 67 5.12 -3.67 -22.67
C ARG A 67 4.73 -5.05 -23.17
N ARG A 68 4.17 -5.88 -22.28
CA ARG A 68 3.84 -7.27 -22.60
C ARG A 68 2.48 -7.43 -23.26
N ARG A 69 1.62 -6.41 -23.18
CA ARG A 69 0.32 -6.37 -23.85
C ARG A 69 0.33 -5.30 -24.95
N PRO A 70 0.97 -5.60 -26.10
CA PRO A 70 1.12 -4.66 -27.21
C PRO A 70 -0.22 -4.18 -27.78
N GLU A 71 -1.32 -4.87 -27.49
CA GLU A 71 -2.67 -4.43 -27.83
C GLU A 71 -3.03 -3.06 -27.22
N PHE A 72 -2.45 -2.66 -26.09
CA PHE A 72 -2.70 -1.33 -25.54
C PHE A 72 -2.02 -0.22 -26.34
N VAL A 73 -0.79 -0.44 -26.78
CA VAL A 73 0.01 0.56 -27.49
C VAL A 73 -0.17 0.43 -29.00
N GLY A 74 -0.89 1.39 -29.57
CA GLY A 74 -1.13 1.61 -30.99
C GLY A 74 -2.48 1.07 -31.50
N HIS A 75 -3.21 0.30 -30.68
CA HIS A 75 -4.64 0.07 -30.92
C HIS A 75 -5.51 0.95 -30.02
N PHE A 76 -5.39 0.81 -28.69
CA PHE A 76 -6.11 1.65 -27.74
C PHE A 76 -5.47 3.03 -27.56
N PHE A 77 -4.14 3.09 -27.42
CA PHE A 77 -3.40 4.31 -27.13
C PHE A 77 -2.29 4.55 -28.15
N GLU A 78 -2.29 5.70 -28.82
CA GLU A 78 -1.21 6.09 -29.74
C GLU A 78 -0.07 6.81 -29.00
N ARG A 79 -0.38 7.40 -27.83
CA ARG A 79 0.59 8.08 -26.98
C ARG A 79 0.43 7.63 -25.54
N VAL A 80 1.56 7.53 -24.85
CA VAL A 80 1.63 7.24 -23.42
C VAL A 80 2.55 8.28 -22.79
N HIS A 81 2.15 8.88 -21.68
CA HIS A 81 3.01 9.77 -20.90
C HIS A 81 3.10 9.29 -19.46
N TRP A 82 4.31 8.99 -19.00
CA TRP A 82 4.61 8.60 -17.62
C TRP A 82 5.13 9.80 -16.83
N ILE A 83 4.35 10.23 -15.85
CA ILE A 83 4.64 11.36 -14.98
C ILE A 83 4.91 10.83 -13.58
N VAL A 84 6.07 11.12 -13.01
CA VAL A 84 6.37 10.78 -11.63
C VAL A 84 5.87 11.91 -10.74
N ASP A 85 4.87 11.62 -9.94
CA ASP A 85 4.29 12.54 -8.97
C ASP A 85 4.69 12.13 -7.56
N ASN A 86 5.78 12.72 -7.06
CA ASN A 86 6.10 12.70 -5.63
C ASN A 86 5.83 14.06 -4.99
N SER A 87 4.92 14.83 -5.58
CA SER A 87 4.82 16.26 -5.35
C SER A 87 3.97 16.59 -4.12
N THR A 88 4.40 17.61 -3.39
CA THR A 88 3.52 18.35 -2.47
C THR A 88 2.63 19.29 -3.30
N LEU A 89 1.57 19.83 -2.70
CA LEU A 89 0.65 20.78 -3.35
C LEU A 89 1.39 21.93 -4.08
N ARG A 90 2.46 22.46 -3.48
CA ARG A 90 3.31 23.54 -4.05
C ARG A 90 4.08 23.13 -5.31
N GLN A 91 4.28 21.84 -5.51
CA GLN A 91 5.04 21.26 -6.62
C GLN A 91 4.14 20.79 -7.76
N LEU A 92 2.81 20.71 -7.56
CA LEU A 92 1.85 20.30 -8.56
C LEU A 92 1.94 21.12 -9.85
N GLY A 93 2.08 22.44 -9.74
CA GLY A 93 2.25 23.32 -10.89
C GLY A 93 3.49 22.99 -11.73
N THR A 94 4.56 22.51 -11.10
CA THR A 94 5.78 22.07 -11.80
C THR A 94 5.54 20.75 -12.55
N VAL A 95 4.88 19.79 -11.90
CA VAL A 95 4.51 18.49 -12.50
C VAL A 95 3.63 18.70 -13.74
N MET A 96 2.62 19.56 -13.63
CA MET A 96 1.69 19.83 -14.73
C MET A 96 2.34 20.67 -15.84
N THR A 97 3.29 21.54 -15.50
CA THR A 97 4.09 22.24 -16.52
C THR A 97 4.97 21.26 -17.30
N ASP A 98 5.59 20.29 -16.62
CA ASP A 98 6.35 19.22 -17.28
C ASP A 98 5.45 18.37 -18.20
N LEU A 99 4.23 18.03 -17.78
CA LEU A 99 3.24 17.39 -18.65
C LEU A 99 2.95 18.24 -19.89
N LEU A 100 2.71 19.54 -19.73
CA LEU A 100 2.44 20.43 -20.86
C LEU A 100 3.63 20.50 -21.84
N CYS A 101 4.87 20.55 -21.33
CA CYS A 101 6.08 20.46 -22.15
C CYS A 101 6.09 19.17 -22.99
N ARG A 102 5.76 18.03 -22.36
CA ARG A 102 5.75 16.71 -23.01
C ARG A 102 4.65 16.55 -24.06
N LEU A 103 3.55 17.28 -23.92
CA LEU A 103 2.50 17.37 -24.94
C LEU A 103 2.91 18.23 -26.14
N ASN A 104 4.16 18.72 -26.18
CA ASN A 104 4.74 19.58 -27.22
C ASN A 104 3.99 20.90 -27.41
N CYS A 105 3.51 21.48 -26.31
CA CYS A 105 2.95 22.83 -26.38
C CYS A 105 4.07 23.87 -26.48
N ASN A 106 4.15 24.58 -27.60
CA ASN A 106 5.15 25.63 -27.85
C ASN A 106 4.88 26.92 -27.04
N GLU A 107 3.82 26.99 -26.24
CA GLU A 107 3.40 28.20 -25.49
C GLU A 107 4.02 28.35 -24.09
N LEU A 108 5.08 27.60 -23.79
CA LEU A 108 5.73 27.56 -22.47
C LEU A 108 6.24 28.92 -21.97
N THR A 109 6.46 29.88 -22.87
CA THR A 109 6.95 31.22 -22.54
C THR A 109 5.98 32.06 -21.69
N LYS A 110 4.77 31.56 -21.40
CA LYS A 110 3.74 32.27 -20.64
C LYS A 110 3.58 31.83 -19.17
N PHE A 111 4.27 30.80 -18.70
CA PHE A 111 3.96 30.18 -17.40
C PHE A 111 5.06 30.34 -16.35
N SER A 112 4.75 31.09 -15.29
CA SER A 112 5.42 31.05 -13.98
C SER A 112 4.61 30.15 -13.04
N SER A 113 5.28 29.50 -12.08
CA SER A 113 4.79 28.47 -11.16
C SER A 113 3.80 28.94 -10.08
N ASP A 114 2.87 29.84 -10.41
CA ASP A 114 1.95 30.46 -9.46
C ASP A 114 0.60 29.72 -9.39
N GLU A 115 0.07 29.50 -8.19
CA GLU A 115 -1.11 28.62 -7.93
C GLU A 115 -2.39 29.10 -8.65
N SER A 116 -2.55 30.42 -8.82
CA SER A 116 -3.69 31.02 -9.54
C SER A 116 -3.75 30.65 -11.03
N ARG A 117 -2.68 30.09 -11.60
CA ARG A 117 -2.60 29.68 -13.01
C ARG A 117 -2.83 28.20 -13.26
N ILE A 118 -2.97 27.38 -12.21
CA ILE A 118 -3.21 25.93 -12.34
C ILE A 118 -4.49 25.64 -13.15
N TYR A 119 -5.56 26.41 -12.94
CA TYR A 119 -6.79 26.25 -13.74
C TYR A 119 -6.59 26.57 -15.23
N GLY A 120 -5.83 27.62 -15.54
CA GLY A 120 -5.48 27.95 -16.93
C GLY A 120 -4.61 26.87 -17.58
N LEU A 121 -3.68 26.30 -16.81
CA LEU A 121 -2.85 25.18 -17.25
C LEU A 121 -3.68 23.94 -17.59
N ARG A 122 -4.72 23.65 -16.79
CA ARG A 122 -5.63 22.52 -17.03
C ARG A 122 -6.36 22.65 -18.35
N GLU A 123 -6.93 23.81 -18.66
CA GLU A 123 -7.67 24.00 -19.91
C GLU A 123 -6.76 23.86 -21.14
N ILE A 124 -5.53 24.34 -21.07
CA ILE A 124 -4.56 24.17 -22.17
C ILE A 124 -4.18 22.68 -22.34
N ILE A 125 -3.91 21.98 -21.25
CA ILE A 125 -3.62 20.54 -21.29
C ILE A 125 -4.82 19.79 -21.89
N LYS A 126 -6.03 20.15 -21.49
CA LYS A 126 -7.27 19.60 -22.03
C LYS A 126 -7.40 19.84 -23.54
N GLU A 127 -7.12 21.04 -24.04
CA GLU A 127 -7.08 21.33 -25.48
C GLU A 127 -6.05 20.46 -26.20
N GLN A 128 -4.84 20.30 -25.65
CA GLN A 128 -3.80 19.44 -26.25
C GLN A 128 -4.18 17.96 -26.27
N LEU A 129 -4.90 17.49 -25.25
CA LEU A 129 -5.42 16.12 -25.18
C LEU A 129 -6.59 15.90 -26.14
N GLN A 130 -7.42 16.92 -26.39
CA GLN A 130 -8.48 16.84 -27.41
C GLN A 130 -7.91 16.72 -28.83
N ILE A 131 -6.77 17.37 -29.11
CA ILE A 131 -6.05 17.21 -30.38
C ILE A 131 -5.49 15.77 -30.52
N ASN A 132 -5.16 15.13 -29.40
CA ASN A 132 -4.55 13.80 -29.36
C ASN A 132 -5.39 12.81 -28.52
N PRO A 133 -6.57 12.39 -29.00
CA PRO A 133 -7.58 11.71 -28.19
C PRO A 133 -7.17 10.31 -27.70
N LYS A 134 -6.22 9.64 -28.36
CA LYS A 134 -5.70 8.33 -27.94
C LYS A 134 -4.45 8.45 -27.07
N THR A 135 -4.50 9.32 -26.09
CA THR A 135 -3.41 9.54 -25.13
C THR A 135 -3.74 8.87 -23.80
N LEU A 136 -2.81 8.08 -23.27
CA LEU A 136 -2.85 7.53 -21.92
C LEU A 136 -1.92 8.34 -21.02
N LEU A 137 -2.43 8.84 -19.90
CA LEU A 137 -1.61 9.46 -18.86
C LEU A 137 -1.39 8.50 -17.70
N ILE A 138 -0.18 8.47 -17.16
CA ILE A 138 0.18 7.64 -16.01
C ILE A 138 0.82 8.54 -14.96
N PHE A 139 0.17 8.70 -13.81
CA PHE A 139 0.70 9.42 -12.67
C PHE A 139 1.22 8.42 -11.63
N ASP A 140 2.55 8.37 -11.49
CA ASP A 140 3.26 7.41 -10.67
C ASP A 140 3.64 8.01 -9.31
N GLY A 141 3.11 7.45 -8.23
CA GLY A 141 3.47 7.79 -6.86
C GLY A 141 2.58 8.83 -6.18
N VAL A 142 1.39 9.12 -6.70
CA VAL A 142 0.47 10.19 -6.25
C VAL A 142 0.15 10.11 -4.76
N GLN A 143 0.12 11.26 -4.09
CA GLN A 143 -0.11 11.36 -2.64
C GLN A 143 -1.09 12.47 -2.25
N THR A 144 -1.45 13.35 -3.19
CA THR A 144 -2.23 14.56 -2.92
C THR A 144 -3.56 14.53 -3.66
N GLU A 145 -4.61 15.00 -2.99
CA GLU A 145 -5.95 15.10 -3.56
C GLU A 145 -5.99 16.15 -4.70
N GLU A 146 -5.15 17.19 -4.62
CA GLU A 146 -5.08 18.25 -5.62
C GLU A 146 -4.62 17.74 -6.99
N CYS A 147 -3.71 16.76 -7.03
CA CYS A 147 -3.32 16.12 -8.28
C CYS A 147 -4.51 15.38 -8.91
N VAL A 148 -5.27 14.64 -8.10
CA VAL A 148 -6.45 13.89 -8.55
C VAL A 148 -7.55 14.86 -9.04
N LYS A 149 -7.82 15.93 -8.29
CA LYS A 149 -8.72 17.03 -8.69
C LYS A 149 -8.26 17.73 -9.96
N PHE A 150 -6.97 17.93 -10.16
CA PHE A 150 -6.47 18.53 -11.39
C PHE A 150 -6.76 17.64 -12.60
N CYS A 151 -6.51 16.34 -12.45
CA CYS A 151 -6.78 15.34 -13.47
C CYS A 151 -8.28 15.25 -13.78
N SER A 152 -9.13 15.60 -12.82
CA SER A 152 -10.58 15.62 -13.01
C SER A 152 -10.97 16.59 -14.12
N GLY A 153 -11.69 16.06 -15.11
CA GLY A 153 -12.05 16.81 -16.31
C GLY A 153 -11.08 16.73 -17.48
N LEU A 154 -9.94 16.04 -17.36
CA LEU A 154 -9.09 15.73 -18.51
C LEU A 154 -9.78 14.66 -19.40
N PRO A 155 -9.83 14.85 -20.74
CA PRO A 155 -10.56 13.99 -21.65
C PRO A 155 -9.70 12.81 -22.12
N CYS A 156 -9.07 12.10 -21.20
CA CYS A 156 -8.20 10.97 -21.50
C CYS A 156 -8.26 9.91 -20.38
N PRO A 157 -7.97 8.63 -20.69
CA PRO A 157 -7.75 7.62 -19.67
C PRO A 157 -6.51 7.90 -18.84
N ILE A 158 -6.61 7.67 -17.52
CA ILE A 158 -5.53 7.96 -16.57
C ILE A 158 -5.31 6.74 -15.66
N ILE A 159 -4.05 6.36 -15.50
CA ILE A 159 -3.62 5.37 -14.51
C ILE A 159 -2.92 6.10 -13.37
N PHE A 160 -3.33 5.83 -12.14
CA PHE A 160 -2.66 6.30 -10.94
C PHE A 160 -1.94 5.13 -10.27
N THR A 161 -0.69 5.34 -9.85
CA THR A 161 -0.07 4.48 -8.83
C THR A 161 0.01 5.25 -7.52
N THR A 162 -0.40 4.64 -6.42
CA THR A 162 -0.45 5.32 -5.13
C THR A 162 -0.26 4.35 -3.95
N CYS A 163 0.10 4.87 -2.79
CA CYS A 163 -0.05 4.14 -1.52
C CYS A 163 -1.27 4.64 -0.73
N VAL A 164 -1.89 5.72 -1.17
CA VAL A 164 -2.88 6.54 -0.46
C VAL A 164 -4.18 6.55 -1.27
N THR A 165 -5.22 5.89 -0.78
CA THR A 165 -6.49 5.68 -1.52
C THR A 165 -7.61 6.63 -1.13
N ASP A 166 -7.59 7.19 0.07
CA ASP A 166 -8.60 8.15 0.56
C ASP A 166 -8.70 9.40 -0.33
N ILE A 167 -7.59 9.86 -0.91
CA ILE A 167 -7.55 10.98 -1.88
C ILE A 167 -8.45 10.79 -3.11
N PHE A 168 -8.86 9.57 -3.43
CA PHE A 168 -9.76 9.27 -4.55
C PHE A 168 -11.23 9.26 -4.11
N SER A 169 -11.52 8.83 -2.88
CA SER A 169 -12.88 8.77 -2.35
C SER A 169 -13.55 10.14 -2.29
N GLU A 170 -12.80 11.19 -1.98
CA GLU A 170 -13.31 12.57 -1.99
C GLU A 170 -13.64 13.06 -3.41
N VAL A 171 -12.91 12.59 -4.42
CA VAL A 171 -13.08 13.00 -5.81
C VAL A 171 -14.24 12.24 -6.46
N GLU A 172 -14.36 10.93 -6.20
CA GLU A 172 -15.47 10.09 -6.64
C GLU A 172 -16.82 10.67 -6.19
N ASN A 173 -16.93 11.02 -4.91
CA ASN A 173 -18.14 11.61 -4.32
C ASN A 173 -18.51 12.97 -4.93
N ARG A 174 -17.54 13.70 -5.50
CA ARG A 174 -17.75 15.07 -6.02
C ARG A 174 -17.95 15.13 -7.53
N ILE A 175 -17.38 14.19 -8.30
CA ILE A 175 -17.23 14.34 -9.76
C ILE A 175 -17.97 13.24 -10.55
N SER A 176 -18.57 12.25 -9.88
CA SER A 176 -19.29 11.13 -10.53
C SER A 176 -18.44 10.43 -11.61
N GLU A 177 -17.12 10.42 -11.42
CA GLU A 177 -16.18 9.66 -12.25
C GLU A 177 -16.02 8.27 -11.64
N GLU A 178 -16.02 7.24 -12.49
CA GLU A 178 -15.89 5.85 -12.04
C GLU A 178 -14.41 5.46 -11.97
N PHE A 179 -14.01 4.96 -10.80
CA PHE A 179 -12.64 4.52 -10.54
C PHE A 179 -12.58 2.99 -10.51
N GLY A 180 -11.74 2.41 -11.36
CA GLY A 180 -11.31 1.03 -11.20
C GLY A 180 -10.20 0.95 -10.16
N PHE A 181 -10.36 0.14 -9.12
CA PHE A 181 -9.30 -0.10 -8.14
C PHE A 181 -8.61 -1.45 -8.36
N PHE A 182 -7.28 -1.43 -8.41
CA PHE A 182 -6.42 -2.61 -8.45
C PHE A 182 -5.51 -2.62 -7.21
N LYS A 183 -5.82 -3.48 -6.25
CA LYS A 183 -5.02 -3.65 -5.03
C LYS A 183 -3.90 -4.66 -5.26
N LEU A 184 -2.64 -4.25 -5.04
CA LEU A 184 -1.53 -5.16 -4.80
C LEU A 184 -1.46 -5.41 -3.29
N GLY A 185 -2.22 -6.40 -2.82
CA GLY A 185 -2.19 -6.84 -1.43
C GLY A 185 -1.40 -8.14 -1.26
N LYS A 186 -1.59 -8.79 -0.12
CA LYS A 186 -0.90 -10.02 0.27
C LYS A 186 -1.12 -11.19 -0.70
N LYS A 187 -2.32 -11.28 -1.29
CA LYS A 187 -2.65 -12.31 -2.30
C LYS A 187 -1.84 -12.14 -3.59
N GLU A 188 -1.35 -10.93 -3.83
CA GLU A 188 -0.57 -10.50 -4.99
C GLU A 188 0.92 -10.28 -4.65
N GLU A 189 1.44 -10.89 -3.58
CA GLU A 189 2.88 -10.84 -3.26
C GLU A 189 3.69 -11.90 -4.03
N PHE A 190 5.04 -11.88 -3.89
CA PHE A 190 5.87 -12.88 -4.53
C PHE A 190 5.63 -14.29 -3.99
N THR A 191 5.51 -15.21 -4.94
CA THR A 191 5.51 -16.65 -4.75
C THR A 191 6.95 -17.16 -4.55
N LEU A 192 7.10 -18.33 -3.95
CA LEU A 192 8.43 -18.92 -3.75
C LEU A 192 9.20 -19.16 -5.06
N PRO A 193 8.56 -19.62 -6.16
CA PRO A 193 9.23 -19.71 -7.46
C PRO A 193 9.73 -18.35 -7.95
N GLU A 194 8.93 -17.28 -7.83
CA GLU A 194 9.34 -15.92 -8.23
C GLU A 194 10.58 -15.46 -7.44
N ILE A 195 10.62 -15.67 -6.11
CA ILE A 195 11.80 -15.30 -5.28
C ILE A 195 13.05 -16.08 -5.70
N ARG A 196 12.91 -17.37 -6.02
CA ARG A 196 14.04 -18.19 -6.48
C ARG A 196 14.53 -17.76 -7.85
N GLU A 197 13.62 -17.46 -8.77
CA GLU A 197 13.95 -16.93 -10.09
C GLU A 197 14.69 -15.59 -9.95
N LEU A 198 14.18 -14.69 -9.10
CA LEU A 198 14.84 -13.42 -8.79
C LEU A 198 16.26 -13.66 -8.30
N ALA A 199 16.44 -14.47 -7.25
CA ALA A 199 17.74 -14.77 -6.70
C ALA A 199 18.70 -15.35 -7.76
N SER A 200 18.20 -16.22 -8.65
CA SER A 200 19.00 -16.79 -9.73
C SER A 200 19.48 -15.73 -10.74
N LYS A 201 18.63 -14.73 -11.06
CA LYS A 201 19.01 -13.58 -11.91
C LYS A 201 20.07 -12.69 -11.26
N PHE A 202 20.17 -12.74 -9.94
CA PHE A 202 21.24 -12.10 -9.17
C PHE A 202 22.48 -12.98 -8.99
N GLY A 203 22.49 -14.21 -9.51
CA GLY A 203 23.59 -15.16 -9.41
C GLY A 203 23.54 -16.07 -8.18
N PHE A 204 22.41 -16.14 -7.48
CA PHE A 204 22.24 -16.92 -6.25
C PHE A 204 21.32 -18.11 -6.43
N ASN A 205 21.78 -19.29 -6.00
CA ASN A 205 21.00 -20.52 -6.03
C ASN A 205 20.42 -20.81 -4.65
N LEU A 206 19.19 -20.33 -4.41
CA LEU A 206 18.48 -20.56 -3.15
C LEU A 206 17.81 -21.95 -3.13
N THR A 207 17.92 -22.62 -1.99
CA THR A 207 17.08 -23.77 -1.65
C THR A 207 15.63 -23.32 -1.43
N SER A 208 14.68 -24.26 -1.44
CA SER A 208 13.27 -23.94 -1.12
C SER A 208 13.12 -23.30 0.26
N GLU A 209 13.88 -23.80 1.24
CA GLU A 209 13.93 -23.27 2.60
C GLU A 209 14.57 -21.88 2.64
N GLY A 210 15.70 -21.68 1.94
CA GLY A 210 16.35 -20.37 1.86
C GLY A 210 15.45 -19.32 1.22
N ALA A 211 14.66 -19.69 0.20
CA ALA A 211 13.67 -18.81 -0.41
C ALA A 211 12.50 -18.51 0.53
N GLN A 212 12.02 -19.50 1.28
CA GLN A 212 10.97 -19.30 2.30
C GLN A 212 11.44 -18.37 3.40
N ASN A 213 12.67 -18.55 3.90
CA ASN A 213 13.16 -17.70 4.96
C ASN A 213 13.48 -16.28 4.46
N LEU A 214 13.99 -16.14 3.23
CA LEU A 214 14.15 -14.83 2.59
C LEU A 214 12.81 -14.13 2.39
N LYS A 215 11.76 -14.88 2.04
CA LYS A 215 10.37 -14.38 1.96
C LYS A 215 9.93 -13.81 3.31
N VAL A 216 10.12 -14.57 4.39
CA VAL A 216 9.74 -14.16 5.76
C VAL A 216 10.57 -12.97 6.25
N ASN A 217 11.89 -13.00 6.06
CA ASN A 217 12.79 -11.97 6.55
C ASN A 217 12.77 -10.69 5.71
N GLY A 218 12.44 -10.80 4.41
CA GLY A 218 12.21 -9.68 3.51
C GLY A 218 10.77 -9.15 3.51
N GLY A 219 9.90 -9.62 4.42
CA GLY A 219 8.50 -9.20 4.52
C GLY A 219 7.70 -9.39 3.22
N ASN A 220 8.14 -10.34 2.38
CA ASN A 220 7.67 -10.56 1.01
C ASN A 220 7.58 -9.31 0.12
N ASN A 221 8.36 -8.26 0.43
CA ASN A 221 8.33 -7.00 -0.27
C ASN A 221 9.37 -6.98 -1.41
N PRO A 222 8.95 -6.78 -2.68
CA PRO A 222 9.87 -6.80 -3.82
C PRO A 222 11.03 -5.82 -3.70
N ALA A 223 10.79 -4.57 -3.27
CA ALA A 223 11.83 -3.56 -3.14
C ALA A 223 12.88 -3.95 -2.08
N LEU A 224 12.44 -4.51 -0.95
CA LEU A 224 13.33 -4.97 0.11
C LEU A 224 14.14 -6.20 -0.31
N ILE A 225 13.49 -7.21 -0.90
CA ILE A 225 14.17 -8.42 -1.40
C ILE A 225 15.25 -8.03 -2.42
N ILE A 226 14.94 -7.15 -3.37
CA ILE A 226 15.93 -6.65 -4.34
C ILE A 226 17.10 -5.93 -3.66
N LYS A 227 16.86 -5.15 -2.60
CA LYS A 227 17.94 -4.48 -1.84
C LYS A 227 18.81 -5.49 -1.08
N LEU A 228 18.22 -6.53 -0.49
CA LEU A 228 18.94 -7.64 0.17
C LEU A 228 19.78 -8.44 -0.84
N LEU A 229 19.25 -8.72 -2.03
CA LEU A 229 20.01 -9.41 -3.07
C LEU A 229 21.16 -8.54 -3.60
N ASN A 230 20.96 -7.22 -3.74
CA ASN A 230 22.03 -6.30 -4.12
C ASN A 230 23.12 -6.19 -3.04
N SER A 231 22.77 -6.21 -1.76
CA SER A 231 23.77 -6.14 -0.69
C SER A 231 24.68 -7.37 -0.67
N ALA A 232 24.15 -8.53 -1.02
CA ALA A 232 24.90 -9.78 -1.06
C ALA A 232 25.73 -10.00 -2.33
N LYS A 233 25.64 -9.13 -3.36
CA LYS A 233 26.47 -9.26 -4.58
C LYS A 233 27.97 -9.29 -4.28
N ALA A 234 28.42 -8.49 -3.31
CA ALA A 234 29.82 -8.43 -2.92
C ALA A 234 30.24 -9.58 -2.00
N ASN A 235 29.30 -10.15 -1.24
CA ASN A 235 29.54 -11.24 -0.31
C ASN A 235 28.35 -12.21 -0.31
N PRO A 236 28.40 -13.30 -1.10
CA PRO A 236 27.28 -14.23 -1.25
C PRO A 236 26.82 -14.89 0.05
N TRP A 237 27.71 -15.02 1.05
CA TRP A 237 27.36 -15.58 2.36
C TRP A 237 26.32 -14.72 3.10
N MET A 238 26.21 -13.43 2.77
CA MET A 238 25.21 -12.54 3.35
C MET A 238 23.77 -12.99 3.04
N ILE A 239 23.51 -13.57 1.87
CA ILE A 239 22.18 -14.09 1.55
C ILE A 239 21.83 -15.28 2.43
N GLN A 240 22.79 -16.15 2.70
CA GLN A 240 22.58 -17.26 3.61
C GLN A 240 22.32 -16.72 5.03
N MET A 241 23.06 -15.71 5.47
CA MET A 241 22.77 -15.02 6.74
C MET A 241 21.36 -14.42 6.79
N TYR A 242 20.92 -13.71 5.75
CA TYR A 242 19.58 -13.11 5.70
C TYR A 242 18.46 -14.15 5.58
N ALA A 243 18.76 -15.33 5.03
CA ALA A 243 17.82 -16.45 5.01
C ALA A 243 17.77 -17.09 6.40
N GLU A 244 18.89 -17.41 7.03
CA GLU A 244 18.90 -18.11 8.33
C GLU A 244 18.45 -17.20 9.48
N ASN A 245 18.76 -15.91 9.43
CA ASN A 245 18.46 -14.96 10.49
C ASN A 245 17.72 -13.74 9.94
N PRO A 246 16.71 -13.21 10.67
CA PRO A 246 16.20 -11.88 10.35
C PRO A 246 17.37 -10.90 10.42
N PRO A 247 17.42 -9.90 9.54
CA PRO A 247 18.52 -8.97 9.55
C PRO A 247 18.67 -8.35 10.95
N SER A 248 19.83 -8.48 11.59
CA SER A 248 20.05 -7.91 12.93
C SER A 248 20.11 -6.37 12.89
N GLN A 249 20.24 -5.81 11.69
CA GLN A 249 20.35 -4.38 11.46
C GLN A 249 18.97 -3.76 11.17
N PRO A 250 18.71 -2.53 11.66
CA PRO A 250 17.50 -1.80 11.32
C PRO A 250 17.41 -1.53 9.81
N MET A 251 16.18 -1.48 9.29
CA MET A 251 15.89 -1.30 7.86
C MET A 251 16.50 -0.03 7.26
N GLU A 252 16.71 1.00 8.09
CA GLU A 252 17.39 2.24 7.76
C GLU A 252 18.83 2.03 7.23
N ASN A 253 19.46 0.92 7.60
CA ASN A 253 20.82 0.57 7.18
C ASN A 253 20.88 -0.14 5.82
N PHE A 254 19.74 -0.59 5.29
CA PHE A 254 19.67 -1.23 3.96
C PHE A 254 19.59 -0.20 2.84
N ARG A 255 20.58 0.70 2.77
CA ARG A 255 20.65 1.81 1.80
C ARG A 255 21.23 1.41 0.44
N TYR A 256 20.99 0.18 0.02
CA TYR A 256 21.58 -0.35 -1.20
C TYR A 256 20.90 0.24 -2.44
N LYS A 257 21.74 0.59 -3.43
CA LYS A 257 21.27 1.09 -4.72
C LYS A 257 20.43 0.01 -5.40
N SER A 258 19.23 0.37 -5.80
CA SER A 258 18.33 -0.47 -6.59
C SER A 258 17.53 0.41 -7.56
N SER A 259 16.65 -0.21 -8.34
CA SER A 259 15.67 0.49 -9.18
C SER A 259 14.58 1.21 -8.39
N TYR A 260 14.52 1.00 -7.07
CA TYR A 260 13.60 1.69 -6.17
C TYR A 260 14.17 3.06 -5.83
N SER A 261 13.40 4.13 -6.08
CA SER A 261 13.86 5.52 -5.97
C SER A 261 14.30 5.93 -4.56
N TYR A 262 13.79 5.25 -3.54
CA TYR A 262 14.14 5.52 -2.14
C TYR A 262 15.36 4.72 -1.69
N ARG A 263 16.17 5.31 -0.81
CA ARG A 263 17.40 4.71 -0.29
C ARG A 263 17.07 3.45 0.51
N SER A 264 16.03 3.51 1.34
CA SER A 264 15.50 2.37 2.09
C SER A 264 13.99 2.31 1.99
N LEU A 265 13.42 1.18 2.39
CA LEU A 265 11.97 1.06 2.54
C LEU A 265 11.46 1.93 3.71
N ALA A 266 12.26 2.04 4.78
CA ALA A 266 11.99 2.92 5.92
C ALA A 266 11.81 4.39 5.49
N GLU A 267 12.72 4.93 4.67
CA GLU A 267 12.62 6.32 4.17
C GLU A 267 11.30 6.57 3.43
N ARG A 268 10.83 5.57 2.66
CA ARG A 268 9.53 5.71 2.00
C ARG A 268 8.39 5.72 3.00
N ILE A 269 8.42 4.83 3.98
CA ILE A 269 7.37 4.74 4.97
C ILE A 269 7.35 6.02 5.82
N ASP A 270 8.51 6.52 6.24
CA ASP A 270 8.66 7.77 6.97
C ASP A 270 8.03 8.95 6.22
N SER A 271 8.07 8.95 4.89
CA SER A 271 7.40 9.98 4.08
C SER A 271 5.88 9.89 4.10
N LEU A 272 5.29 8.75 4.47
CA LEU A 272 3.85 8.55 4.60
C LEU A 272 3.34 8.85 6.02
N LEU A 273 4.20 8.76 7.04
CA LEU A 273 3.79 9.00 8.43
C LEU A 273 3.18 10.38 8.68
N PRO A 274 3.66 11.49 8.07
CA PRO A 274 3.01 12.79 8.18
C PRO A 274 1.60 12.87 7.60
N LEU A 275 1.18 11.88 6.82
CA LEU A 275 -0.16 11.79 6.24
C LEU A 275 -1.15 11.05 7.15
N VAL A 276 -0.69 10.51 8.28
CA VAL A 276 -1.50 9.81 9.28
C VAL A 276 -1.64 10.71 10.51
N GLU A 277 -2.82 10.73 11.12
CA GLU A 277 -3.07 11.43 12.37
C GLU A 277 -2.13 10.93 13.47
N THR A 278 -1.60 11.87 14.27
CA THR A 278 -0.61 11.54 15.31
C THR A 278 -1.19 10.60 16.38
N SER A 279 -2.48 10.75 16.70
CA SER A 279 -3.24 9.85 17.57
C SER A 279 -3.23 8.42 17.01
N THR A 280 -3.70 8.25 15.78
CA THR A 280 -3.73 6.97 15.06
C THR A 280 -2.35 6.32 15.01
N PHE A 281 -1.32 7.09 14.67
CA PHE A 281 0.05 6.59 14.57
C PHE A 281 0.60 6.10 15.92
N ASN A 282 0.34 6.82 17.01
CA ASN A 282 0.76 6.42 18.35
C ASN A 282 0.07 5.12 18.76
N SER A 283 -1.23 5.01 18.52
CA SER A 283 -2.02 3.81 18.82
C SER A 283 -1.57 2.60 18.03
N PHE A 284 -1.27 2.81 16.75
CA PHE A 284 -0.69 1.78 15.88
C PHE A 284 0.68 1.32 16.36
N THR A 285 1.56 2.26 16.73
CA THR A 285 2.91 1.95 17.22
C THR A 285 2.88 1.13 18.50
N PHE A 286 1.96 1.45 19.43
CA PHE A 286 1.74 0.66 20.63
C PHE A 286 1.32 -0.78 20.30
N CYS A 287 0.34 -0.94 19.41
CA CYS A 287 -0.14 -2.24 18.97
C CYS A 287 0.97 -3.05 18.29
N GLY A 288 1.78 -2.43 17.45
CA GLY A 288 2.93 -3.06 16.78
C GLY A 288 4.01 -3.58 17.74
N ALA A 289 4.10 -3.05 18.97
CA ALA A 289 5.02 -3.55 19.99
C ALA A 289 4.50 -4.81 20.71
N VAL A 290 3.18 -5.03 20.72
CA VAL A 290 2.52 -6.12 21.45
C VAL A 290 2.19 -7.29 20.53
N LEU A 291 1.86 -7.01 19.27
CA LEU A 291 1.29 -7.98 18.36
C LEU A 291 2.35 -8.77 17.61
N ALA A 292 2.08 -10.06 17.42
CA ALA A 292 2.92 -10.91 16.59
C ALA A 292 2.75 -10.49 15.11
N PRO A 293 3.85 -10.41 14.35
CA PRO A 293 3.76 -10.11 12.94
C PRO A 293 3.12 -11.25 12.13
N ASP A 294 2.51 -10.93 11.00
CA ASP A 294 1.93 -11.85 10.01
C ASP A 294 0.73 -12.70 10.50
N GLU A 295 0.08 -12.32 11.59
CA GLU A 295 -1.13 -12.99 12.10
C GLU A 295 -2.38 -12.14 11.88
N TRP A 296 -3.48 -12.77 11.45
CA TRP A 296 -4.81 -12.13 11.43
C TRP A 296 -5.32 -11.99 12.85
N ILE A 297 -5.63 -10.76 13.22
CA ILE A 297 -6.05 -10.36 14.55
C ILE A 297 -7.50 -9.92 14.44
N ARG A 298 -8.32 -10.55 15.28
CA ARG A 298 -9.73 -10.23 15.35
C ARG A 298 -9.95 -8.88 16.00
N THR A 299 -10.97 -8.18 15.52
CA THR A 299 -11.36 -6.86 16.00
C THR A 299 -11.63 -6.84 17.51
N GLU A 300 -12.14 -7.93 18.10
CA GLU A 300 -12.37 -8.00 19.56
C GLU A 300 -11.09 -8.02 20.39
N ILE A 301 -10.02 -8.66 19.88
CA ILE A 301 -8.71 -8.65 20.53
C ILE A 301 -8.10 -7.26 20.37
N PHE A 302 -8.22 -6.68 19.18
CA PHE A 302 -7.66 -5.38 18.88
C PHE A 302 -8.24 -4.26 19.75
N LYS A 303 -9.54 -4.34 20.05
CA LYS A 303 -10.20 -3.44 20.99
C LYS A 303 -9.58 -3.43 22.40
N LEU A 304 -9.06 -4.56 22.87
CA LEU A 304 -8.48 -4.65 24.22
C LEU A 304 -7.10 -3.99 24.32
N ILE A 305 -6.42 -3.85 23.18
CA ILE A 305 -5.05 -3.34 23.11
C ILE A 305 -4.96 -1.95 22.49
N TRP A 306 -5.97 -1.53 21.73
CA TRP A 306 -5.99 -0.21 21.10
C TRP A 306 -6.03 0.88 22.17
N PRO A 307 -4.97 1.68 22.32
CA PRO A 307 -4.96 2.72 23.34
C PRO A 307 -5.84 3.86 22.83
N VAL A 308 -7.07 3.92 23.31
CA VAL A 308 -7.93 5.08 23.06
C VAL A 308 -7.62 6.12 24.11
N ASP A 309 -7.32 7.35 23.68
CA ASP A 309 -7.16 8.47 24.59
C ASP A 309 -8.52 8.73 25.27
N SER A 310 -8.63 8.32 26.53
CA SER A 310 -9.89 8.24 27.29
C SER A 310 -10.48 9.60 27.68
N CYS A 311 -9.87 10.70 27.25
CA CYS A 311 -10.34 12.06 27.47
C CYS A 311 -11.52 12.42 26.55
N GLY A 312 -12.67 11.77 26.73
CA GLY A 312 -13.94 12.20 26.11
C GLY A 312 -14.85 11.09 25.60
N VAL A 313 -14.43 9.81 25.68
CA VAL A 313 -15.26 8.70 25.20
C VAL A 313 -16.09 8.14 26.36
N GLU A 314 -17.39 8.40 26.35
CA GLU A 314 -18.30 8.00 27.43
C GLU A 314 -18.84 6.57 27.24
N SER A 315 -18.76 6.01 26.02
CA SER A 315 -19.33 4.71 25.70
C SER A 315 -18.38 3.73 24.98
N GLU A 316 -18.55 2.43 25.26
CA GLU A 316 -17.84 1.33 24.60
C GLU A 316 -18.02 1.32 23.07
N THR A 317 -19.13 1.86 22.58
CA THR A 317 -19.45 1.93 21.15
C THR A 317 -18.60 2.98 20.45
N GLU A 318 -18.43 4.15 21.07
CA GLU A 318 -17.59 5.22 20.53
C GLU A 318 -16.12 4.81 20.46
N LEU A 319 -15.63 4.04 21.45
CA LEU A 319 -14.28 3.46 21.42
C LEU A 319 -14.07 2.58 20.18
N ILE A 320 -15.04 1.71 19.88
CA ILE A 320 -14.99 0.82 18.71
C ILE A 320 -15.03 1.63 17.42
N ILE A 321 -15.89 2.66 17.35
CA ILE A 321 -16.02 3.50 16.17
C ILE A 321 -14.70 4.25 15.92
N GLN A 322 -14.09 4.84 16.95
CA GLN A 322 -12.80 5.51 16.82
C GLN A 322 -11.72 4.54 16.35
N MET A 323 -11.60 3.38 17.00
CA MET A 323 -10.63 2.35 16.60
C MET A 323 -10.80 1.92 15.14
N LEU A 324 -12.04 1.69 14.68
CA LEU A 324 -12.31 1.32 13.29
C LEU A 324 -11.98 2.46 12.32
N SER A 325 -12.23 3.72 12.72
CA SER A 325 -11.84 4.90 11.94
C SER A 325 -10.33 4.99 11.78
N ASP A 326 -9.58 4.80 12.88
CA ASP A 326 -8.12 4.81 12.87
C ASP A 326 -7.54 3.67 12.00
N ILE A 327 -8.15 2.48 12.07
CA ILE A 327 -7.81 1.34 11.20
C ILE A 327 -8.08 1.69 9.74
N ASP A 328 -9.26 2.22 9.41
CA ASP A 328 -9.61 2.57 8.05
C ASP A 328 -8.67 3.66 7.49
N GLU A 329 -8.22 4.60 8.32
CA GLU A 329 -7.18 5.57 7.97
C GLU A 329 -5.87 4.86 7.58
N LEU A 330 -5.37 3.95 8.41
CA LEU A 330 -4.13 3.21 8.12
C LEU A 330 -4.26 2.30 6.88
N VAL A 331 -5.43 1.68 6.67
CA VAL A 331 -5.75 0.90 5.46
C VAL A 331 -5.70 1.80 4.23
N SER A 332 -6.26 3.01 4.33
CA SER A 332 -6.27 3.97 3.22
C SER A 332 -4.87 4.41 2.81
N LYS A 333 -3.91 4.46 3.76
CA LYS A 333 -2.49 4.73 3.48
C LYS A 333 -1.69 3.49 3.10
N SER A 334 -2.38 2.36 2.87
CA SER A 334 -1.79 1.05 2.57
C SER A 334 -0.70 0.64 3.57
N LEU A 335 -0.85 1.02 4.84
CA LEU A 335 0.09 0.66 5.92
C LEU A 335 -0.31 -0.64 6.61
N ILE A 336 -1.60 -0.99 6.58
CA ILE A 336 -2.17 -2.22 7.11
C ILE A 336 -3.13 -2.87 6.10
N GLU A 337 -3.48 -4.13 6.35
CA GLU A 337 -4.47 -4.85 5.57
C GLU A 337 -5.68 -5.19 6.43
N LYS A 338 -6.85 -4.95 5.85
CA LYS A 338 -8.15 -5.37 6.39
C LYS A 338 -8.73 -6.43 5.46
N ASP A 339 -9.16 -7.55 6.04
CA ASP A 339 -9.95 -8.56 5.32
C ASP A 339 -11.42 -8.17 5.45
N ASP A 340 -11.96 -7.61 4.39
CA ASP A 340 -13.37 -7.29 4.31
C ASP A 340 -14.12 -8.53 3.85
N ASP A 341 -14.31 -9.51 4.74
CA ASP A 341 -15.45 -10.42 4.58
C ASP A 341 -16.72 -9.55 4.76
N GLU A 342 -17.25 -9.03 3.65
CA GLU A 342 -18.38 -8.08 3.56
C GLU A 342 -19.56 -8.47 4.47
N THR A 343 -19.79 -9.77 4.65
CA THR A 343 -20.83 -10.33 5.52
C THR A 343 -20.67 -9.94 6.99
N THR A 344 -19.45 -9.90 7.53
CA THR A 344 -19.22 -9.69 8.97
C THR A 344 -19.23 -8.21 9.34
N ALA A 345 -18.69 -7.37 8.46
CA ALA A 345 -18.70 -5.90 8.57
C ALA A 345 -20.14 -5.34 8.66
N GLU A 346 -21.01 -5.79 7.76
CA GLU A 346 -22.38 -5.29 7.66
C GLU A 346 -23.25 -5.80 8.83
N LEU A 347 -23.02 -7.05 9.27
CA LEU A 347 -23.63 -7.62 10.47
C LEU A 347 -23.20 -6.89 11.77
N LEU A 348 -21.94 -6.48 11.88
CA LEU A 348 -21.43 -5.70 13.01
C LEU A 348 -22.01 -4.29 13.01
N LYS A 349 -22.03 -3.60 11.86
CA LYS A 349 -22.68 -2.29 11.70
C LYS A 349 -24.18 -2.35 12.07
N GLN A 350 -24.89 -3.40 11.64
CA GLN A 350 -26.29 -3.61 12.01
C GLN A 350 -26.48 -3.88 13.51
N ARG A 351 -25.62 -4.71 14.13
CA ARG A 351 -25.67 -5.02 15.55
C ARG A 351 -25.34 -3.80 16.43
N LEU A 352 -24.39 -2.98 16.01
CA LEU A 352 -24.04 -1.73 16.70
C LEU A 352 -25.18 -0.70 16.59
N ARG A 353 -25.78 -0.51 15.41
CA ARG A 353 -26.98 0.33 15.24
C ARG A 353 -28.14 -0.12 16.15
N ASN A 354 -28.35 -1.43 16.28
CA ASN A 354 -29.41 -1.97 17.14
C ASN A 354 -29.10 -1.82 18.64
N LYS A 355 -27.83 -1.86 19.07
CA LYS A 355 -27.43 -1.64 20.46
C LYS A 355 -27.52 -0.17 20.90
N VAL A 356 -27.21 0.79 20.02
CA VAL A 356 -27.35 2.23 20.30
C VAL A 356 -28.82 2.61 20.59
N VAL A 357 -29.78 2.00 19.88
CA VAL A 357 -31.22 2.18 20.12
C VAL A 357 -31.67 1.63 21.49
N LEU A 358 -30.97 0.62 22.01
CA LEU A 358 -31.29 -0.02 23.29
C LEU A 358 -30.64 0.70 24.49
N ALA A 359 -29.43 1.25 24.33
CA ALA A 359 -28.72 1.97 25.38
C ALA A 359 -29.39 3.32 25.72
N GLY A 360 -30.00 3.99 24.74
CA GLY A 360 -30.77 5.23 24.95
C GLY A 360 -32.07 5.06 25.77
N ARG A 361 -32.43 3.85 26.20
CA ARG A 361 -33.61 3.58 27.03
C ARG A 361 -33.33 3.28 28.50
N ASN A 362 -32.08 3.00 28.88
CA ASN A 362 -31.73 2.55 30.23
C ASN A 362 -30.52 3.35 30.76
N SER A 363 -30.74 4.59 31.17
CA SER A 363 -29.79 5.32 32.02
C SER A 363 -30.47 5.70 33.33
N ASP A 364 -30.21 4.92 34.38
CA ASP A 364 -30.47 5.36 35.76
C ASP A 364 -29.56 4.60 36.76
N TYR A 365 -28.83 5.40 37.56
CA TYR A 365 -28.08 5.12 38.81
C TYR A 365 -26.69 4.44 38.83
N GLY A 366 -25.71 5.15 39.44
CA GLY A 366 -24.87 4.60 40.51
C GLY A 366 -23.34 4.78 40.43
N THR A 367 -22.79 5.72 41.21
CA THR A 367 -21.37 5.99 41.57
C THR A 367 -20.53 4.74 41.92
N ARG A 368 -19.32 4.49 41.36
CA ARG A 368 -17.98 5.14 41.41
C ARG A 368 -17.01 4.57 42.50
N GLU A 369 -15.80 4.25 42.03
CA GLU A 369 -14.50 4.13 42.73
C GLU A 369 -13.99 2.79 43.30
N GLY A 370 -14.79 1.72 43.39
CA GLY A 370 -14.29 0.40 43.84
C GLY A 370 -13.85 -0.59 42.74
N ILE A 371 -14.18 -0.32 41.47
CA ILE A 371 -14.17 -1.34 40.40
C ILE A 371 -12.88 -1.34 39.56
N ILE A 372 -12.06 -0.28 39.67
CA ILE A 372 -10.91 -0.11 38.76
C ILE A 372 -9.75 -1.06 39.11
N TYR A 373 -9.57 -1.49 40.38
CA TYR A 373 -8.47 -2.39 40.73
C TYR A 373 -8.76 -3.88 40.49
N ASP A 374 -10.02 -4.34 40.68
CA ASP A 374 -10.39 -5.73 40.42
C ASP A 374 -10.56 -6.04 38.91
N TYR A 375 -10.81 -5.01 38.08
CA TYR A 375 -11.03 -5.19 36.63
C TYR A 375 -9.74 -5.55 35.87
N TYR A 376 -8.58 -4.97 36.25
CA TYR A 376 -7.31 -5.27 35.58
C TYR A 376 -6.72 -6.63 35.99
N GLU A 377 -6.95 -7.10 37.22
CA GLU A 377 -6.45 -8.41 37.67
C GLU A 377 -7.27 -9.58 37.11
N GLY A 378 -8.59 -9.40 36.95
CA GLY A 378 -9.48 -10.37 36.31
C GLY A 378 -9.23 -10.50 34.80
N HIS A 379 -9.01 -9.39 34.10
CA HIS A 379 -8.71 -9.40 32.67
C HIS A 379 -7.31 -9.92 32.36
N SER A 380 -6.31 -9.69 33.22
CA SER A 380 -4.98 -10.31 33.07
C SER A 380 -5.06 -11.85 33.09
N ARG A 381 -5.86 -12.43 34.01
CA ARG A 381 -6.09 -13.89 34.06
C ARG A 381 -6.89 -14.41 32.86
N GLN A 382 -7.84 -13.63 32.35
CA GLN A 382 -8.56 -13.97 31.11
C GLN A 382 -7.66 -13.87 29.87
N LEU A 383 -6.82 -12.83 29.77
CA LEU A 383 -5.81 -12.66 28.72
C LEU A 383 -4.84 -13.83 28.72
N GLU A 384 -4.30 -14.20 29.88
CA GLU A 384 -3.41 -15.38 30.01
C GLU A 384 -4.11 -16.69 29.63
N SER A 385 -5.41 -16.84 29.95
CA SER A 385 -6.18 -18.02 29.58
C SER A 385 -6.46 -18.10 28.08
N LEU A 386 -6.74 -16.96 27.44
CA LEU A 386 -7.03 -16.85 26.01
C LEU A 386 -5.75 -16.96 25.17
N ILE A 387 -4.64 -16.38 25.64
CA ILE A 387 -3.31 -16.55 25.05
C ILE A 387 -2.85 -18.01 25.20
N LYS A 388 -3.05 -18.66 26.35
CA LYS A 388 -2.76 -20.10 26.52
C LYS A 388 -3.64 -20.98 25.64
N LYS A 389 -4.90 -20.60 25.44
CA LYS A 389 -5.85 -21.36 24.59
C LYS A 389 -5.50 -21.20 23.09
N SER A 390 -5.20 -19.99 22.65
CA SER A 390 -4.71 -19.70 21.30
C SER A 390 -3.35 -20.37 21.02
N ARG A 391 -2.45 -20.38 22.01
CA ARG A 391 -1.17 -21.12 21.93
C ARG A 391 -1.38 -22.63 21.85
N LYS A 392 -2.28 -23.22 22.66
CA LYS A 392 -2.61 -24.65 22.56
C LYS A 392 -3.22 -25.04 21.22
N GLU A 393 -4.13 -24.21 20.69
CA GLU A 393 -4.75 -24.43 19.37
C GLU A 393 -3.74 -24.25 18.22
N SER A 394 -2.66 -23.49 18.44
CA SER A 394 -1.53 -23.30 17.52
C SER A 394 -0.45 -24.38 17.65
N GLU A 395 -0.22 -24.91 18.86
CA GLU A 395 0.72 -26.00 19.18
C GLU A 395 0.18 -27.37 18.74
N GLU A 396 -1.14 -27.60 18.80
CA GLU A 396 -1.77 -28.80 18.21
C GLU A 396 -1.64 -28.85 16.68
N LYS A 397 -1.28 -27.73 16.04
CA LYS A 397 -0.92 -27.66 14.61
C LYS A 397 0.59 -27.73 14.33
N ARG A 398 1.44 -27.78 15.36
CA ARG A 398 2.91 -27.82 15.23
C ARG A 398 3.53 -28.78 16.22
N LEU A 399 3.29 -30.08 16.03
CA LEU A 399 4.24 -31.09 16.51
C LEU A 399 5.34 -31.24 15.46
N HIS A 400 6.40 -30.44 15.59
CA HIS A 400 7.80 -30.91 15.63
C HIS A 400 8.75 -29.72 15.78
N GLN A 401 9.64 -29.88 16.77
CA GLN A 401 10.89 -29.15 17.06
C GLN A 401 10.85 -28.00 18.07
N SER A 402 11.85 -28.09 18.94
CA SER A 402 11.93 -27.65 20.34
C SER A 402 12.74 -26.38 20.55
N GLU A 403 12.33 -25.66 21.59
CA GLU A 403 13.04 -24.78 22.52
C GLU A 403 14.48 -24.32 22.21
N ASP A 404 14.65 -23.00 22.10
CA ASP A 404 15.53 -22.21 22.99
C ASP A 404 15.14 -20.73 22.90
N ILE A 405 14.59 -20.14 23.98
CA ILE A 405 14.22 -18.72 24.05
C ILE A 405 15.36 -17.97 24.73
N GLN A 406 16.21 -17.31 23.94
CA GLN A 406 17.06 -16.23 24.43
C GLN A 406 16.29 -14.90 24.40
N VAL A 407 16.40 -14.19 25.53
CA VAL A 407 15.81 -12.88 25.81
C VAL A 407 16.12 -11.88 24.69
N ALA A 408 15.09 -11.42 23.99
CA ALA A 408 15.22 -10.52 22.85
C ALA A 408 15.45 -9.06 23.28
N ASN A 409 16.50 -8.48 22.71
CA ASN A 409 16.87 -7.07 22.68
C ASN A 409 15.73 -6.17 22.14
N PRO A 410 15.72 -4.86 22.45
CA PRO A 410 14.60 -3.96 22.16
C PRO A 410 14.31 -3.88 20.66
N VAL A 411 13.10 -4.32 20.32
CA VAL A 411 12.24 -4.05 19.15
C VAL A 411 12.98 -3.50 17.93
N SER A 412 13.45 -4.42 17.09
CA SER A 412 13.89 -4.11 15.73
C SER A 412 12.66 -3.98 14.82
N TRP A 413 12.57 -2.86 14.11
CA TRP A 413 11.58 -2.50 13.08
C TRP A 413 11.32 -3.57 12.00
N ILE A 414 12.08 -4.67 11.98
CA ILE A 414 11.75 -5.86 11.18
C ILE A 414 10.47 -6.54 11.67
N GLN A 415 10.10 -6.41 12.95
CA GLN A 415 8.74 -6.80 13.40
C GLN A 415 7.66 -5.91 12.76
N TRP A 416 7.96 -4.62 12.53
CA TRP A 416 7.08 -3.64 11.87
C TRP A 416 6.82 -3.98 10.39
N LEU A 417 7.80 -4.52 9.67
CA LEU A 417 7.62 -5.00 8.28
C LEU A 417 7.10 -6.44 8.18
N LYS A 418 7.28 -7.26 9.20
CA LYS A 418 6.65 -8.58 9.26
C LYS A 418 5.15 -8.47 9.63
N GLY A 419 4.74 -7.37 10.27
CA GLY A 419 3.37 -7.13 10.71
C GLY A 419 2.64 -6.07 9.89
N LEU A 420 2.18 -6.42 8.69
CA LEU A 420 0.88 -5.92 8.28
C LEU A 420 -0.08 -6.45 9.34
N LEU A 421 -0.48 -5.60 10.29
CA LEU A 421 -1.56 -5.94 11.20
C LEU A 421 -2.77 -6.21 10.32
N LYS A 422 -3.19 -7.45 10.42
CA LYS A 422 -4.17 -8.10 9.57
C LYS A 422 -5.45 -8.09 10.38
N PHE A 423 -6.48 -7.42 9.89
CA PHE A 423 -7.75 -7.32 10.60
C PHE A 423 -8.76 -8.32 10.04
N GLU A 424 -9.22 -9.21 10.91
CA GLU A 424 -10.42 -10.02 10.66
C GLU A 424 -11.57 -9.35 11.46
N LEU A 425 -12.63 -8.97 10.75
CA LEU A 425 -13.82 -8.37 11.36
C LEU A 425 -14.63 -9.39 12.15
#